data_AF-A0A0V0ZTR3-F1
#
_entry.id   AF-A0A0V0ZTR3-F1
#
_cell.length_a   1.000
_cell.length_b   1.000
_cell.length_c   1.000
_cell.angle_alpha   90.00
_cell.angle_beta   90.00
_cell.angle_gamma   90.00
#
_symmetry.space_group_name_H-M   'P 1'
#
loop_
_entity.id
_entity.type
_entity.pdbx_description
1 polymer ?
#
loop_
_entity_poly.entity_id
_entity_poly.type
_entity_poly.pdbx_seq_one_letter_code
_entity_poly.pdbx_strand_id
1 'polypeptide(L)'
;LFLSVCFVCKFIRPGSVQSASQQSRVENFQAFVESLKPVFDSNLDFDEHLKRQALVLYGLEARVLKNIPKIAFVVCEVLLELFGLKRSGHVRAFLQNESSLEKWSVDTRGNLMHHVDHQVDAPSDTIKSPSANPITFANVINLMQSANFHTVDNAVQQLQEWLNRENFNQRWFHLADHFNPVHQLTLLGCWFCSLKEPMLNSFNSASLFDSQLITGACAFSDNHHRLSRGQFTTTMYICRTFVLLSGRDVDDHNCRTLEMCRDLLTRWFASDADAVNVRRALDSVFHSVVSELNLNDNFNLPA
;
A
#
# COMPACT_ATOMS: atom_id res chain seq x y z
N LEU A 1 -21.39 -11.96 7.59
CA LEU A 1 -22.46 -11.39 6.72
C LEU A 1 -23.54 -12.41 6.33
N PHE A 2 -23.26 -13.58 5.73
CA PHE A 2 -24.32 -14.51 5.27
C PHE A 2 -24.76 -15.61 6.26
N LEU A 3 -23.93 -15.99 7.24
CA LEU A 3 -24.42 -16.73 8.42
C LEU A 3 -25.50 -15.91 9.14
N SER A 4 -25.32 -14.59 9.24
CA SER A 4 -26.39 -13.68 9.66
C SER A 4 -27.58 -13.71 8.71
N VAL A 5 -27.42 -13.77 7.38
CA VAL A 5 -28.56 -13.87 6.44
C VAL A 5 -29.35 -15.17 6.60
N CYS A 6 -28.70 -16.33 6.77
CA CYS A 6 -29.43 -17.59 7.02
C CYS A 6 -30.05 -17.65 8.42
N PHE A 7 -29.39 -17.11 9.44
CA PHE A 7 -29.95 -16.98 10.79
C PHE A 7 -31.14 -15.99 10.81
N VAL A 8 -31.01 -14.87 10.10
CA VAL A 8 -32.05 -13.86 9.89
C VAL A 8 -33.22 -14.44 9.13
N CYS A 9 -33.03 -15.26 8.10
CA CYS A 9 -34.14 -15.94 7.42
C CYS A 9 -34.93 -16.87 8.36
N LYS A 10 -34.25 -17.57 9.30
CA LYS A 10 -34.89 -18.40 10.33
C LYS A 10 -35.65 -17.58 11.38
N PHE A 11 -35.13 -16.41 11.75
CA PHE A 11 -35.74 -15.49 12.71
C PHE A 11 -36.91 -14.68 12.11
N ILE A 12 -36.79 -14.24 10.85
CA ILE A 12 -37.82 -13.47 10.14
C ILE A 12 -38.95 -14.38 9.63
N ARG A 13 -38.67 -15.66 9.31
CA ARG A 13 -39.68 -16.65 8.92
C ARG A 13 -39.51 -17.96 9.70
N PRO A 14 -40.07 -18.03 10.92
CA PRO A 14 -40.13 -19.29 11.67
C PRO A 14 -40.82 -20.37 10.81
N GLY A 15 -40.13 -21.48 10.55
CA GLY A 15 -40.65 -22.59 9.73
C GLY A 15 -40.17 -22.64 8.28
N SER A 16 -39.29 -21.72 7.84
CA SER A 16 -38.65 -21.82 6.52
C SER A 16 -37.76 -23.07 6.42
N VAL A 17 -38.22 -24.09 5.68
CA VAL A 17 -37.41 -25.26 5.31
C VAL A 17 -36.50 -24.89 4.14
N GLN A 18 -35.19 -24.89 4.37
CA GLN A 18 -34.22 -24.75 3.28
C GLN A 18 -33.99 -26.11 2.63
N SER A 19 -33.97 -26.16 1.30
CA SER A 19 -33.60 -27.37 0.58
C SER A 19 -32.10 -27.65 0.73
N ALA A 20 -31.70 -28.92 0.60
CA ALA A 20 -30.27 -29.30 0.58
C ALA A 20 -29.47 -28.50 -0.49
N SER A 21 -30.11 -28.20 -1.63
CA SER A 21 -29.50 -27.37 -2.69
C SER A 21 -29.30 -25.91 -2.29
N GLN A 22 -30.21 -25.33 -1.48
CA GLN A 22 -30.03 -23.98 -0.95
C GLN A 22 -28.90 -23.94 0.08
N GLN A 23 -28.81 -24.94 0.95
CA GLN A 23 -27.73 -25.05 1.93
C GLN A 23 -26.36 -25.19 1.26
N SER A 24 -26.23 -26.07 0.26
CA SER A 24 -24.98 -26.23 -0.49
C SER A 24 -24.54 -24.94 -1.19
N ARG A 25 -25.47 -24.14 -1.72
CA ARG A 25 -25.13 -22.82 -2.31
C ARG A 25 -24.59 -21.84 -1.27
N VAL A 26 -25.14 -21.86 -0.05
CA VAL A 26 -24.66 -21.00 1.05
C VAL A 26 -23.27 -21.44 1.51
N GLU A 27 -23.04 -22.75 1.65
CA GLU A 27 -21.73 -23.30 2.01
C GLU A 27 -20.66 -22.95 0.96
N ASN A 28 -20.99 -23.09 -0.33
CA ASN A 28 -20.08 -22.70 -1.41
C ASN A 28 -19.79 -21.19 -1.42
N PHE A 29 -20.80 -20.35 -1.18
CA PHE A 29 -20.61 -18.91 -1.08
C PHE A 29 -19.76 -18.53 0.14
N GLN A 30 -19.98 -19.17 1.29
CA GLN A 30 -19.17 -18.96 2.49
C GLN A 30 -17.72 -19.38 2.23
N ALA A 31 -17.48 -20.55 1.64
CA ALA A 31 -16.14 -21.01 1.28
C ALA A 31 -15.44 -20.04 0.32
N PHE A 32 -16.18 -19.51 -0.67
CA PHE A 32 -15.67 -18.46 -1.55
C PHE A 32 -15.32 -17.18 -0.79
N VAL A 33 -16.19 -16.65 0.08
CA VAL A 33 -15.88 -15.45 0.87
C VAL A 33 -14.67 -15.69 1.80
N GLU A 34 -14.57 -16.87 2.40
CA GLU A 34 -13.45 -17.24 3.27
C GLU A 34 -12.13 -17.31 2.48
N SER A 35 -12.17 -17.83 1.26
CA SER A 35 -10.99 -17.88 0.38
C SER A 35 -10.52 -16.49 -0.04
N LEU A 36 -11.36 -15.45 0.06
CA LEU A 36 -10.98 -14.06 -0.21
C LEU A 36 -10.35 -13.37 1.01
N LYS A 37 -10.45 -13.92 2.22
CA LYS A 37 -10.00 -13.26 3.46
C LYS A 37 -8.48 -13.09 3.55
N PRO A 38 -7.62 -14.13 3.43
CA PRO A 38 -6.18 -13.95 3.58
C PRO A 38 -5.61 -12.73 2.81
N VAL A 39 -4.83 -11.89 3.48
CA VAL A 39 -4.05 -10.80 2.85
C VAL A 39 -2.67 -11.32 2.44
N PHE A 40 -2.06 -12.14 3.29
CA PHE A 40 -0.84 -12.90 3.01
C PHE A 40 -1.25 -14.27 2.50
N ASP A 41 -1.06 -14.51 1.21
CA ASP A 41 -1.36 -15.76 0.53
C ASP A 41 -0.26 -16.06 -0.49
N SER A 42 0.60 -17.04 -0.18
CA SER A 42 1.77 -17.36 -0.98
C SER A 42 1.49 -18.09 -2.28
N ASN A 43 0.21 -18.37 -2.56
CA ASN A 43 -0.20 -18.98 -3.81
C ASN A 43 -0.59 -17.94 -4.87
N LEU A 44 -0.62 -16.66 -4.51
CA LEU A 44 -1.01 -15.58 -5.42
C LEU A 44 0.20 -14.82 -5.93
N ASP A 45 0.23 -14.58 -7.23
CA ASP A 45 1.06 -13.51 -7.77
C ASP A 45 0.45 -12.12 -7.49
N PHE A 46 1.18 -11.07 -7.85
CA PHE A 46 0.76 -9.69 -7.61
C PHE A 46 -0.57 -9.32 -8.29
N ASP A 47 -0.77 -9.72 -9.55
CA ASP A 47 -1.97 -9.35 -10.31
C ASP A 47 -3.17 -10.22 -9.89
N GLU A 48 -2.95 -11.49 -9.54
CA GLU A 48 -3.95 -12.35 -8.90
C GLU A 48 -4.42 -11.76 -7.56
N HIS A 49 -3.51 -11.20 -6.76
CA HIS A 49 -3.87 -10.49 -5.55
C HIS A 49 -4.75 -9.27 -5.83
N LEU A 50 -4.41 -8.45 -6.84
CA LEU A 50 -5.24 -7.30 -7.21
C LEU A 50 -6.62 -7.71 -7.74
N LYS A 51 -6.69 -8.76 -8.57
CA LYS A 51 -7.97 -9.32 -9.05
C LYS A 51 -8.84 -9.79 -7.88
N ARG A 52 -8.25 -10.49 -6.92
CA ARG A 52 -8.93 -10.95 -5.70
C ARG A 52 -9.40 -9.77 -4.84
N GLN A 53 -8.55 -8.76 -4.64
CA GLN A 53 -8.90 -7.55 -3.92
C GLN A 53 -10.09 -6.83 -4.56
N ALA A 54 -10.13 -6.74 -5.90
CA ALA A 54 -11.22 -6.08 -6.62
C ALA A 54 -12.60 -6.72 -6.36
N LEU A 55 -12.66 -7.98 -5.93
CA LEU A 55 -13.91 -8.67 -5.57
C LEU A 55 -14.47 -8.25 -4.21
N VAL A 56 -13.63 -7.66 -3.33
CA VAL A 56 -14.01 -7.29 -1.96
C VAL A 56 -14.04 -5.77 -1.73
N LEU A 57 -13.38 -4.99 -2.58
CA LEU A 57 -13.44 -3.54 -2.53
C LEU A 57 -14.73 -3.01 -3.17
N TYR A 58 -15.20 -1.87 -2.66
CA TYR A 58 -16.39 -1.17 -3.18
C TYR A 58 -16.23 0.35 -3.02
N GLY A 59 -17.11 1.11 -3.67
CA GLY A 59 -17.20 2.57 -3.48
C GLY A 59 -15.91 3.32 -3.81
N LEU A 60 -15.46 4.18 -2.89
CA LEU A 60 -14.23 4.95 -3.02
C LEU A 60 -13.00 4.05 -3.08
N GLU A 61 -12.94 3.03 -2.22
CA GLU A 61 -11.79 2.12 -2.16
C GLU A 61 -11.54 1.42 -3.50
N ALA A 62 -12.59 0.92 -4.15
CA ALA A 62 -12.46 0.26 -5.45
C ALA A 62 -11.94 1.20 -6.55
N ARG A 63 -12.24 2.51 -6.45
CA ARG A 63 -11.76 3.52 -7.41
C ARG A 63 -10.31 3.87 -7.16
N VAL A 64 -9.95 4.16 -5.91
CA VAL A 64 -8.60 4.62 -5.52
C VAL A 64 -7.60 3.45 -5.56
N LEU A 65 -8.00 2.27 -5.09
CA LEU A 65 -7.12 1.10 -4.93
C LEU A 65 -7.22 0.12 -6.09
N LYS A 66 -7.75 0.54 -7.25
CA LYS A 66 -7.91 -0.30 -8.44
C LYS A 66 -6.60 -1.01 -8.82
N ASN A 67 -5.49 -0.31 -8.73
CA ASN A 67 -4.16 -0.76 -9.16
C ASN A 67 -3.13 -0.78 -8.01
N ILE A 68 -3.58 -0.62 -6.76
CA ILE A 68 -2.71 -0.51 -5.58
C ILE A 68 -3.21 -1.51 -4.53
N PRO A 69 -2.38 -2.45 -4.06
CA PRO A 69 -2.74 -3.33 -2.95
C PRO A 69 -3.11 -2.50 -1.71
N LYS A 70 -4.22 -2.83 -1.07
CA LYS A 70 -4.74 -2.07 0.09
C LYS A 70 -3.74 -2.05 1.24
N ILE A 71 -2.95 -3.12 1.43
CA ILE A 71 -1.85 -3.14 2.40
C ILE A 71 -0.76 -2.11 2.09
N ALA A 72 -0.33 -2.01 0.83
CA ALA A 72 0.65 -1.02 0.40
C ALA A 72 0.12 0.40 0.60
N PHE A 73 -1.15 0.64 0.26
CA PHE A 73 -1.81 1.91 0.52
C PHE A 73 -1.83 2.26 2.01
N VAL A 74 -2.41 1.41 2.85
CA VAL A 74 -2.56 1.69 4.30
C VAL A 74 -1.20 1.92 4.94
N VAL A 75 -0.20 1.08 4.67
CA VAL A 75 1.16 1.25 5.22
C VAL A 75 1.75 2.60 4.80
N CYS A 76 1.74 2.93 3.51
CA CYS A 76 2.31 4.18 3.01
C CYS A 76 1.63 5.40 3.64
N GLU A 77 0.31 5.39 3.72
CA GLU A 77 -0.45 6.51 4.26
C GLU A 77 -0.27 6.67 5.78
N VAL A 78 -0.22 5.56 6.53
CA VAL A 78 0.10 5.58 7.98
C VAL A 78 1.51 6.13 8.20
N LEU A 79 2.49 5.75 7.37
CA LEU A 79 3.83 6.34 7.45
C LEU A 79 3.78 7.85 7.21
N LEU A 80 3.04 8.32 6.20
CA LEU A 80 2.86 9.76 5.98
C LEU A 80 2.20 10.48 7.17
N GLU A 81 1.26 9.85 7.89
CA GLU A 81 0.74 10.39 9.17
C GLU A 81 1.81 10.44 10.26
N LEU A 82 2.53 9.34 10.46
CA LEU A 82 3.54 9.19 11.51
C LEU A 82 4.66 10.22 11.39
N PHE A 83 5.01 10.59 10.16
CA PHE A 83 6.03 11.59 9.85
C PHE A 83 5.45 13.00 9.63
N GLY A 84 4.16 13.22 9.90
CA GLY A 84 3.54 14.55 9.86
C GLY A 84 3.34 15.14 8.47
N LEU A 85 3.48 14.34 7.41
CA LEU A 85 3.27 14.75 6.02
C LEU A 85 1.78 14.75 5.63
N LYS A 86 0.94 14.08 6.43
CA LYS A 86 -0.52 14.09 6.32
C LYS A 86 -1.18 14.25 7.69
N ARG A 87 -2.43 14.70 7.69
CA ARG A 87 -3.23 14.87 8.91
C ARG A 87 -3.41 13.52 9.62
N SER A 88 -3.30 13.52 10.94
CA SER A 88 -3.59 12.34 11.76
C SER A 88 -5.05 11.89 11.59
N GLY A 89 -5.25 10.58 11.43
CA GLY A 89 -6.57 9.96 11.27
C GLY A 89 -7.13 10.03 9.84
N HIS A 90 -6.38 10.52 8.85
CA HIS A 90 -6.85 10.54 7.47
C HIS A 90 -7.02 9.13 6.89
N VAL A 91 -6.15 8.18 7.26
CA VAL A 91 -6.28 6.77 6.85
C VAL A 91 -7.56 6.20 7.41
N ARG A 92 -7.87 6.51 8.67
CA ARG A 92 -9.10 6.05 9.32
C ARG A 92 -10.34 6.60 8.62
N ALA A 93 -10.34 7.89 8.28
CA ALA A 93 -11.41 8.52 7.51
C ALA A 93 -11.61 7.85 6.14
N PHE A 94 -10.50 7.54 5.44
CA PHE A 94 -10.55 6.78 4.19
C PHE A 94 -11.19 5.39 4.36
N LEU A 95 -10.77 4.63 5.38
CA LEU A 95 -11.32 3.30 5.68
C LEU A 95 -12.79 3.33 6.13
N GLN A 96 -13.25 4.46 6.67
CA GLN A 96 -14.66 4.68 7.03
C GLN A 96 -15.51 5.14 5.84
N ASN A 97 -14.89 5.41 4.68
CA ASN A 97 -15.55 5.85 3.46
C ASN A 97 -16.41 7.12 3.68
N GLU A 98 -15.89 8.07 4.45
CA GLU A 98 -16.59 9.32 4.75
C GLU A 98 -16.77 10.20 3.50
N SER A 99 -17.95 10.80 3.33
CA SER A 99 -18.36 11.49 2.09
C SER A 99 -17.58 12.78 1.78
N SER A 100 -16.75 13.30 2.68
CA SER A 100 -15.85 14.43 2.45
C SER A 100 -14.66 14.10 1.51
N LEU A 101 -14.53 12.83 1.11
CA LEU A 101 -13.39 12.27 0.40
C LEU A 101 -13.53 12.26 -1.14
N GLU A 102 -14.47 13.00 -1.74
CA GLU A 102 -14.55 13.18 -3.22
C GLU A 102 -13.24 13.70 -3.85
N LYS A 103 -12.28 14.10 -3.01
CA LYS A 103 -10.97 14.63 -3.35
C LYS A 103 -9.87 13.58 -3.57
N TRP A 104 -10.11 12.31 -3.31
CA TRP A 104 -9.13 11.23 -3.49
C TRP A 104 -9.22 10.69 -4.91
N SER A 105 -8.21 10.99 -5.73
CA SER A 105 -8.07 10.40 -7.06
C SER A 105 -6.65 9.92 -7.29
N VAL A 106 -6.49 8.88 -8.11
CA VAL A 106 -5.18 8.43 -8.56
C VAL A 106 -5.03 8.80 -10.03
N ASP A 107 -4.04 9.63 -10.36
CA ASP A 107 -3.82 10.01 -11.76
C ASP A 107 -3.27 8.83 -12.58
N THR A 108 -3.12 9.05 -13.89
CA THR A 108 -2.60 8.02 -14.81
C THR A 108 -1.13 7.65 -14.56
N ARG A 109 -0.44 8.32 -13.64
CA ARG A 109 0.94 8.04 -13.24
C ARG A 109 1.01 7.40 -11.85
N GLY A 110 -0.12 7.13 -11.22
CA GLY A 110 -0.17 6.61 -9.85
C GLY A 110 -0.02 7.67 -8.76
N ASN A 111 -0.17 8.95 -9.10
CA ASN A 111 -0.18 10.02 -8.10
C ASN A 111 -1.50 10.00 -7.35
N LEU A 112 -1.42 9.87 -6.04
CA LEU A 112 -2.57 10.10 -5.18
C LEU A 112 -2.80 11.61 -5.07
N MET A 113 -3.69 12.12 -5.91
CA MET A 113 -4.12 13.51 -5.89
C MET A 113 -5.05 13.69 -4.69
N HIS A 114 -4.65 14.57 -3.78
CA HIS A 114 -5.53 15.13 -2.76
C HIS A 114 -5.82 16.58 -3.19
N HIS A 115 -7.07 16.91 -3.49
CA HIS A 115 -7.42 18.33 -3.66
C HIS A 115 -7.30 19.03 -2.30
N VAL A 116 -6.17 19.72 -2.10
CA VAL A 116 -5.87 20.49 -0.89
C VAL A 116 -7.05 21.40 -0.57
N ASP A 117 -7.60 21.29 0.65
CA ASP A 117 -8.43 22.38 1.17
C ASP A 117 -7.50 23.58 1.35
N HIS A 118 -7.75 24.66 0.62
CA HIS A 118 -7.26 25.99 0.99
C HIS A 118 -7.98 26.42 2.27
N GLN A 119 -7.63 25.79 3.38
CA GLN A 119 -7.93 26.27 4.72
C GLN A 119 -6.90 25.67 5.67
N VAL A 120 -5.70 26.25 5.61
CA VAL A 120 -4.69 26.06 6.66
C VAL A 120 -5.12 26.93 7.84
N ASP A 121 -6.10 26.47 8.60
CA ASP A 121 -6.12 26.79 10.02
C ASP A 121 -5.08 25.89 10.66
N ALA A 122 -3.96 26.48 11.05
CA ALA A 122 -2.88 25.80 11.74
C ALA A 122 -3.46 25.05 12.96
N PRO A 123 -3.15 23.75 13.16
CA PRO A 123 -3.52 23.08 14.40
C PRO A 123 -2.71 23.71 15.53
N SER A 124 -3.36 24.58 16.31
CA SER A 124 -2.93 24.94 17.66
C SER A 124 -3.29 23.79 18.58
N ASP A 125 -2.58 22.67 18.45
CA ASP A 125 -2.59 21.61 19.45
C ASP A 125 -1.14 21.33 19.84
N THR A 126 -0.84 21.78 21.05
CA THR A 126 0.40 21.61 21.80
C THR A 126 1.12 20.31 21.46
N ILE A 127 2.17 20.43 20.64
CA ILE A 127 3.15 19.37 20.40
C ILE A 127 3.68 18.96 21.78
N LYS A 128 3.37 17.73 22.19
CA LYS A 128 4.09 17.09 23.29
C LYS A 128 5.56 17.11 22.91
N SER A 129 6.36 17.79 23.74
CA SER A 129 7.81 17.92 23.64
C SER A 129 8.46 16.66 23.04
N PRO A 130 9.34 16.79 22.02
CA PRO A 130 9.96 15.63 21.40
C PRO A 130 10.78 14.87 22.44
N SER A 131 10.70 13.54 22.41
CA SER A 131 11.76 12.72 23.00
C SER A 131 13.11 13.16 22.43
N ALA A 132 14.18 13.00 23.20
CA ALA A 132 15.52 13.49 22.89
C ALA A 132 16.14 12.97 21.56
N ASN A 133 15.44 12.09 20.82
CA ASN A 133 15.77 11.64 19.47
C ASN A 133 14.47 11.59 18.64
N PRO A 134 14.19 12.54 17.74
CA PRO A 134 13.05 12.43 16.82
C PRO A 134 13.23 11.19 15.93
N ILE A 135 12.19 10.37 15.79
CA ILE A 135 12.20 9.25 14.86
C ILE A 135 12.22 9.84 13.45
N THR A 136 13.34 9.69 12.74
CA THR A 136 13.48 10.08 11.34
C THR A 136 13.28 8.87 10.44
N PHE A 137 12.82 9.11 9.20
CA PHE A 137 12.64 8.02 8.24
C PHE A 137 13.97 7.34 7.91
N ALA A 138 15.06 8.11 7.85
CA ALA A 138 16.42 7.59 7.71
C ALA A 138 16.79 6.58 8.81
N ASN A 139 16.47 6.87 10.08
CA ASN A 139 16.72 5.95 11.19
C ASN A 139 15.89 4.66 11.05
N VAL A 140 14.62 4.78 10.66
CA VAL A 140 13.75 3.64 10.41
C VAL A 140 14.31 2.75 9.29
N ILE A 141 14.65 3.33 8.14
CA ILE A 141 15.20 2.60 7.01
C ILE A 141 16.55 1.96 7.36
N ASN A 142 17.38 2.61 8.18
CA ASN A 142 18.63 2.02 8.68
C ASN A 142 18.40 0.78 9.54
N LEU A 143 17.41 0.82 10.43
CA LEU A 143 17.01 -0.36 11.20
C LEU A 143 16.55 -1.49 10.27
N MET A 144 15.77 -1.16 9.23
CA MET A 144 15.29 -2.11 8.22
C MET A 144 16.40 -2.71 7.33
N GLN A 145 17.56 -2.07 7.23
CA GLN A 145 18.74 -2.65 6.56
C GLN A 145 19.42 -3.72 7.41
N SER A 146 19.46 -3.53 8.72
CA SER A 146 20.10 -4.43 9.67
C SER A 146 19.22 -5.63 10.11
N ALA A 147 17.91 -5.51 9.96
CA ALA A 147 16.97 -6.54 10.36
C ALA A 147 16.83 -7.61 9.27
N ASN A 148 17.02 -8.88 9.63
CA ASN A 148 16.50 -9.99 8.84
C ASN A 148 14.97 -9.94 8.95
N PHE A 149 14.25 -9.73 7.84
CA PHE A 149 12.77 -9.74 7.81
C PHE A 149 12.15 -11.03 8.40
N HIS A 150 12.96 -12.07 8.59
CA HIS A 150 12.55 -13.35 9.17
C HIS A 150 12.44 -13.34 10.70
N THR A 151 13.12 -12.42 11.42
CA THR A 151 12.91 -12.25 12.88
C THR A 151 11.75 -11.28 13.10
N VAL A 152 10.56 -11.74 12.70
CA VAL A 152 9.30 -11.04 12.92
C VAL A 152 9.00 -11.09 14.41
N ASP A 153 8.94 -9.94 15.08
CA ASP A 153 8.56 -9.90 16.48
C ASP A 153 7.09 -10.31 16.67
N ASN A 154 6.69 -10.60 17.92
CA ASN A 154 5.34 -11.06 18.22
C ASN A 154 4.26 -10.04 17.78
N ALA A 155 4.56 -8.74 17.80
CA ALA A 155 3.62 -7.72 17.39
C ALA A 155 3.34 -7.75 15.88
N VAL A 156 4.38 -7.90 15.05
CA VAL A 156 4.20 -8.04 13.60
C VAL A 156 3.50 -9.36 13.26
N GLN A 157 3.80 -10.46 13.97
CA GLN A 157 3.07 -11.73 13.78
C GLN A 157 1.57 -11.57 14.08
N GLN A 158 1.21 -10.91 15.19
CA GLN A 158 -0.19 -10.63 15.53
C GLN A 158 -0.89 -9.77 14.47
N LEU A 159 -0.21 -8.75 13.93
CA LEU A 159 -0.76 -7.93 12.85
C LEU A 159 -1.00 -8.74 11.58
N GLN A 160 -0.09 -9.66 11.21
CA GLN A 160 -0.30 -10.58 10.09
C GLN A 160 -1.50 -11.50 10.33
N GLU A 161 -1.65 -12.05 11.54
CA GLU A 161 -2.79 -12.89 11.91
C GLU A 161 -4.12 -12.14 11.83
N TRP A 162 -4.18 -10.91 12.35
CA TRP A 162 -5.37 -10.06 12.20
C TRP A 162 -5.68 -9.79 10.73
N LEU A 163 -4.68 -9.42 9.92
CA LEU A 163 -4.89 -9.18 8.48
C LEU A 163 -5.48 -10.40 7.76
N ASN A 164 -5.08 -11.61 8.14
CA ASN A 164 -5.57 -12.84 7.53
C ASN A 164 -6.91 -13.35 8.08
N ARG A 165 -7.20 -13.16 9.36
CA ARG A 165 -8.34 -13.82 10.05
C ARG A 165 -9.51 -12.90 10.34
N GLU A 166 -9.25 -11.62 10.61
CA GLU A 166 -10.30 -10.67 11.00
C GLU A 166 -11.26 -10.35 9.85
N ASN A 167 -12.37 -9.71 10.20
CA ASN A 167 -13.33 -9.23 9.22
C ASN A 167 -12.67 -8.22 8.25
N PHE A 168 -13.14 -8.23 6.99
CA PHE A 168 -12.58 -7.47 5.87
C PHE A 168 -12.27 -5.99 6.17
N ASN A 169 -13.10 -5.33 6.98
CA ASN A 169 -12.92 -3.92 7.35
C ASN A 169 -12.11 -3.75 8.64
N GLN A 170 -12.36 -4.57 9.66
CA GLN A 170 -11.76 -4.45 11.01
C GLN A 170 -10.24 -4.59 10.98
N ARG A 171 -9.73 -5.52 10.19
CA ARG A 171 -8.29 -5.76 10.04
C ARG A 171 -7.47 -4.54 9.64
N TRP A 172 -8.03 -3.65 8.83
CA TRP A 172 -7.33 -2.46 8.36
C TRP A 172 -7.27 -1.37 9.42
N PHE A 173 -8.25 -1.32 10.34
CA PHE A 173 -8.21 -0.40 11.48
C PHE A 173 -7.10 -0.78 12.46
N HIS A 174 -6.87 -2.08 12.71
CA HIS A 174 -5.72 -2.51 13.52
C HIS A 174 -4.39 -2.06 12.92
N LEU A 175 -4.25 -2.12 11.59
CA LEU A 175 -3.05 -1.65 10.91
C LEU A 175 -2.94 -0.11 10.94
N ALA A 176 -4.05 0.60 10.75
CA ALA A 176 -4.09 2.07 10.79
C ALA A 176 -3.79 2.63 12.18
N ASP A 177 -4.22 1.94 13.24
CA ASP A 177 -4.02 2.34 14.63
C ASP A 177 -2.65 1.88 15.19
N HIS A 178 -1.81 1.20 14.39
CA HIS A 178 -0.51 0.69 14.82
C HIS A 178 0.63 1.69 14.55
N PHE A 179 0.97 2.50 15.56
CA PHE A 179 1.93 3.60 15.44
C PHE A 179 3.40 3.17 15.60
N ASN A 180 3.88 2.21 14.81
CA ASN A 180 5.30 1.84 14.76
C ASN A 180 5.78 1.72 13.30
N PRO A 181 6.59 2.67 12.78
CA PRO A 181 6.96 2.71 11.37
C PRO A 181 7.85 1.53 10.93
N VAL A 182 8.63 0.95 11.84
CA VAL A 182 9.42 -0.27 11.55
C VAL A 182 8.48 -1.44 11.32
N HIS A 183 7.45 -1.62 12.16
CA HIS A 183 6.50 -2.72 12.01
C HIS A 183 5.66 -2.55 10.73
N GLN A 184 5.27 -1.32 10.41
CA GLN A 184 4.54 -0.99 9.18
C GLN A 184 5.35 -1.40 7.93
N LEU A 185 6.63 -1.02 7.86
CA LEU A 185 7.51 -1.40 6.75
C LEU A 185 7.83 -2.90 6.74
N THR A 186 8.03 -3.53 7.91
CA THR A 186 8.25 -4.97 7.99
C THR A 186 7.05 -5.74 7.44
N LEU A 187 5.81 -5.35 7.80
CA LEU A 187 4.60 -5.97 7.24
C LEU A 187 4.51 -5.84 5.73
N LEU A 188 4.80 -4.64 5.20
CA LEU A 188 4.78 -4.41 3.76
C LEU A 188 5.82 -5.27 3.04
N GLY A 189 7.05 -5.33 3.57
CA GLY A 189 8.11 -6.18 3.04
C GLY A 189 7.75 -7.66 3.10
N CYS A 190 7.25 -8.15 4.24
CA CYS A 190 6.77 -9.52 4.38
C CYS A 190 5.67 -9.85 3.36
N TRP A 191 4.80 -8.89 3.04
CA TRP A 191 3.73 -9.11 2.08
C TRP A 191 4.28 -9.28 0.67
N PHE A 192 5.17 -8.38 0.22
CA PHE A 192 5.83 -8.53 -1.08
C PHE A 192 6.64 -9.82 -1.18
N CYS A 193 7.41 -10.16 -0.15
CA CYS A 193 8.19 -11.41 -0.10
C CYS A 193 7.31 -12.67 0.04
N SER A 194 6.03 -12.52 0.40
CA SER A 194 5.09 -13.65 0.46
C SER A 194 4.46 -13.99 -0.88
N LEU A 195 4.56 -13.12 -1.90
CA LEU A 195 3.97 -13.37 -3.21
C LEU A 195 4.56 -14.64 -3.84
N LYS A 196 3.73 -15.35 -4.62
CA LYS A 196 4.14 -16.56 -5.33
C LYS A 196 5.36 -16.34 -6.23
N GLU A 197 5.38 -15.19 -6.89
CA GLU A 197 6.48 -14.72 -7.73
C GLU A 197 6.82 -13.28 -7.31
N PRO A 198 8.10 -12.86 -7.40
CA PRO A 198 8.50 -11.48 -7.12
C PRO A 198 7.69 -10.47 -7.94
N MET A 199 7.43 -9.30 -7.34
CA MET A 199 6.65 -8.23 -7.99
C MET A 199 7.26 -7.81 -9.34
N LEU A 200 8.59 -7.78 -9.43
CA LEU A 200 9.35 -7.38 -10.61
C LEU A 200 10.43 -8.41 -10.94
N ASN A 201 10.75 -8.51 -12.22
CA ASN A 201 11.85 -9.30 -12.76
C ASN A 201 12.65 -8.47 -13.78
N SER A 202 13.73 -9.02 -14.31
CA SER A 202 14.60 -8.31 -15.26
C SER A 202 13.87 -7.82 -16.51
N PHE A 203 12.84 -8.52 -16.97
CA PHE A 203 12.12 -8.16 -18.18
C PHE A 203 11.10 -7.04 -17.93
N ASN A 204 10.22 -7.18 -16.92
CA ASN A 204 9.18 -6.16 -16.68
C ASN A 204 9.75 -4.86 -16.08
N SER A 205 10.87 -4.94 -15.35
CA SER A 205 11.57 -3.76 -14.84
C SER A 205 12.26 -2.97 -15.95
N ALA A 206 12.61 -3.60 -17.09
CA ALA A 206 13.12 -2.88 -18.25
C ALA A 206 12.12 -1.82 -18.77
N SER A 207 10.81 -2.11 -18.66
CA SER A 207 9.75 -1.16 -19.07
C SER A 207 9.62 0.06 -18.12
N LEU A 208 10.24 0.03 -16.94
CA LEU A 208 10.34 1.19 -16.05
C LEU A 208 11.44 2.18 -16.49
N PHE A 209 12.30 1.83 -17.45
CA PHE A 209 13.29 2.76 -18.00
C PHE A 209 12.76 3.58 -19.16
N ASP A 210 11.73 3.09 -19.86
CA ASP A 210 11.23 3.77 -21.04
C ASP A 210 10.67 5.14 -20.66
N SER A 211 11.14 6.15 -21.41
CA SER A 211 10.83 7.60 -21.34
C SER A 211 9.35 8.00 -21.16
N GLN A 212 8.44 7.03 -21.21
CA GLN A 212 7.01 7.14 -20.98
C GLN A 212 6.61 7.32 -19.51
N LEU A 213 7.53 7.17 -18.54
CA LEU A 213 7.27 7.52 -17.13
C LEU A 213 6.87 9.00 -16.96
N ILE A 214 7.49 9.88 -17.76
CA ILE A 214 7.27 11.34 -17.71
C ILE A 214 5.98 11.71 -18.43
N THR A 215 5.60 10.97 -19.49
CA THR A 215 4.43 11.28 -20.33
C THR A 215 3.18 10.48 -19.97
N GLY A 216 3.26 9.50 -19.06
CA GLY A 216 2.16 8.62 -18.68
C GLY A 216 1.74 7.63 -19.77
N ALA A 217 2.53 7.50 -20.84
CA ALA A 217 2.19 6.76 -22.05
C ALA A 217 2.69 5.30 -22.04
N CYS A 218 2.99 4.72 -20.88
CA CYS A 218 3.47 3.35 -20.76
C CYS A 218 2.48 2.37 -21.41
N ALA A 219 2.95 1.57 -22.37
CA ALA A 219 2.14 0.51 -22.97
C ALA A 219 2.04 -0.68 -21.99
N PHE A 220 0.94 -0.74 -21.24
CA PHE A 220 0.62 -1.85 -20.35
C PHE A 220 0.06 -3.04 -21.14
N SER A 221 0.28 -4.25 -20.64
CA SER A 221 -0.30 -5.47 -21.21
C SER A 221 -0.68 -6.40 -20.08
N ASP A 222 -1.81 -7.10 -20.23
CA ASP A 222 -2.27 -8.13 -19.29
C ASP A 222 -1.48 -9.45 -19.42
N ASN A 223 -0.49 -9.51 -20.31
CA ASN A 223 0.39 -10.67 -20.45
C ASN A 223 1.43 -10.68 -19.33
N HIS A 224 1.54 -11.80 -18.61
CA HIS A 224 2.45 -12.02 -17.47
C HIS A 224 3.94 -11.69 -17.70
N HIS A 225 4.36 -11.52 -18.96
CA HIS A 225 5.72 -11.12 -19.28
C HIS A 225 5.92 -9.61 -19.29
N ARG A 226 4.89 -8.78 -19.42
CA ARG A 226 5.03 -7.31 -19.48
C ARG A 226 4.66 -6.67 -18.15
N LEU A 227 5.15 -5.46 -17.92
CA LEU A 227 4.80 -4.68 -16.74
C LEU A 227 3.30 -4.39 -16.71
N SER A 228 2.61 -4.91 -15.69
CA SER A 228 1.19 -4.67 -15.49
C SER A 228 0.94 -3.24 -15.01
N ARG A 229 -0.28 -2.74 -15.23
CA ARG A 229 -0.68 -1.42 -14.73
C ARG A 229 -0.62 -1.35 -13.20
N GLY A 230 -0.94 -2.47 -12.52
CA GLY A 230 -0.87 -2.60 -11.08
C GLY A 230 0.57 -2.49 -10.57
N GLN A 231 1.49 -3.24 -11.19
CA GLN A 231 2.91 -3.23 -10.85
C GLN A 231 3.50 -1.83 -10.99
N PHE A 232 3.25 -1.17 -12.13
CA PHE A 232 3.70 0.21 -12.35
C PHE A 232 3.14 1.19 -11.32
N THR A 233 1.82 1.20 -11.15
CA THR A 233 1.13 2.16 -10.26
C THR A 233 1.62 2.01 -8.82
N THR A 234 1.75 0.77 -8.36
CA THR A 234 2.21 0.46 -6.99
C THR A 234 3.69 0.81 -6.80
N THR A 235 4.55 0.53 -7.79
CA THR A 235 5.97 0.92 -7.75
C THR A 235 6.10 2.44 -7.63
N MET A 236 5.43 3.19 -8.50
CA MET A 236 5.44 4.66 -8.47
C MET A 236 4.92 5.21 -7.14
N TYR A 237 3.82 4.65 -6.64
CA TYR A 237 3.20 5.08 -5.39
C TYR A 237 4.14 4.91 -4.17
N ILE A 238 4.77 3.74 -4.05
CA ILE A 238 5.71 3.46 -2.94
C ILE A 238 6.96 4.32 -3.09
N CYS A 239 7.54 4.43 -4.29
CA CYS A 239 8.73 5.25 -4.51
C CYS A 239 8.48 6.72 -4.17
N ARG A 240 7.34 7.28 -4.58
CA ARG A 240 6.91 8.65 -4.21
C ARG A 240 6.76 8.82 -2.71
N THR A 241 6.11 7.88 -2.05
CA THR A 241 5.95 7.91 -0.60
C THR A 241 7.33 7.93 0.08
N PHE A 242 8.26 7.09 -0.36
CA PHE A 242 9.60 7.01 0.23
C PHE A 242 10.43 8.25 -0.04
N VAL A 243 10.31 8.86 -1.23
CA VAL A 243 10.94 10.15 -1.53
C VAL A 243 10.39 11.25 -0.61
N LEU A 244 9.07 11.36 -0.46
CA LEU A 244 8.44 12.33 0.44
C LEU A 244 8.90 12.14 1.89
N LEU A 245 8.96 10.91 2.37
CA LEU A 245 9.41 10.56 3.72
C LEU A 245 10.90 10.81 3.94
N SER A 246 11.72 10.75 2.88
CA SER A 246 13.16 11.00 2.97
C SER A 246 13.50 12.48 3.10
N GLY A 247 12.53 13.39 2.93
CA GLY A 247 12.75 14.84 2.96
C GLY A 247 13.08 15.43 1.59
N ARG A 248 12.85 16.74 1.44
CA ARG A 248 12.94 17.45 0.15
C ARG A 248 14.33 18.02 -0.17
N ASP A 249 15.13 18.34 0.84
CA ASP A 249 16.45 18.92 0.64
C ASP A 249 17.45 17.84 0.21
N VAL A 250 18.11 18.00 -0.93
CA VAL A 250 19.11 17.03 -1.43
C VAL A 250 20.44 17.25 -0.70
N ASP A 251 20.43 17.06 0.61
CA ASP A 251 21.66 16.94 1.40
C ASP A 251 22.22 15.52 1.26
N ASP A 252 23.54 15.33 1.47
CA ASP A 252 24.20 14.02 1.38
C ASP A 252 23.49 12.90 2.19
N HIS A 253 22.83 13.28 3.30
CA HIS A 253 22.06 12.37 4.14
C HIS A 253 20.79 11.83 3.45
N ASN A 254 20.13 12.64 2.61
CA ASN A 254 18.94 12.24 1.87
C ASN A 254 19.31 11.36 0.68
N CYS A 255 20.42 11.65 0.00
CA CYS A 255 20.97 10.76 -1.03
C CYS A 255 21.19 9.33 -0.48
N ARG A 256 21.81 9.22 0.69
CA ARG A 256 22.03 7.92 1.36
C ARG A 256 20.70 7.25 1.77
N THR A 257 19.73 8.01 2.27
CA THR A 257 18.42 7.45 2.64
C THR A 257 17.68 6.89 1.42
N LEU A 258 17.73 7.58 0.29
CA LEU A 258 17.16 7.10 -0.97
C LEU A 258 17.88 5.87 -1.51
N GLU A 259 19.20 5.78 -1.39
CA GLU A 259 19.96 4.54 -1.70
C GLU A 259 19.45 3.36 -0.87
N MET A 260 19.32 3.55 0.44
CA MET A 260 18.82 2.51 1.33
C MET A 260 17.37 2.14 1.03
N CYS A 261 16.54 3.09 0.60
CA CYS A 261 15.19 2.83 0.12
C CYS A 261 15.19 1.96 -1.14
N ARG A 262 16.06 2.24 -2.11
CA ARG A 262 16.20 1.44 -3.34
C ARG A 262 16.66 0.02 -3.04
N ASP A 263 17.64 -0.13 -2.15
CA ASP A 263 18.14 -1.44 -1.73
C ASP A 263 17.06 -2.23 -0.99
N LEU A 264 16.27 -1.56 -0.15
CA LEU A 264 15.13 -2.14 0.55
C LEU A 264 14.06 -2.64 -0.42
N LEU A 265 13.61 -1.80 -1.36
CA LEU A 265 12.59 -2.16 -2.34
C LEU A 265 13.08 -3.23 -3.32
N THR A 266 14.37 -3.25 -3.65
CA THR A 266 14.95 -4.30 -4.50
C THR A 266 14.82 -5.66 -3.82
N ARG A 267 15.12 -5.75 -2.52
CA ARG A 267 14.93 -6.99 -1.73
C ARG A 267 13.48 -7.46 -1.66
N TRP A 268 12.53 -6.54 -1.75
CA TRP A 268 11.10 -6.86 -1.70
C TRP A 268 10.54 -7.24 -3.08
N PHE A 269 10.98 -6.54 -4.13
CA PHE A 269 10.35 -6.65 -5.44
C PHE A 269 10.99 -7.70 -6.33
N ALA A 270 12.23 -8.10 -6.08
CA ALA A 270 13.01 -8.94 -6.99
C ALA A 270 13.47 -10.24 -6.34
N SER A 271 13.70 -11.25 -7.19
CA SER A 271 14.57 -12.37 -6.84
C SER A 271 16.04 -11.93 -6.79
N ASP A 272 16.92 -12.72 -6.16
CA ASP A 272 18.37 -12.46 -6.18
C ASP A 272 18.93 -12.41 -7.61
N ALA A 273 18.38 -13.19 -8.53
CA ALA A 273 18.81 -13.22 -9.93
C ALA A 273 18.44 -11.93 -10.69
N ASP A 274 17.34 -11.28 -10.31
CA ASP A 274 16.82 -10.07 -10.95
C ASP A 274 17.22 -8.77 -10.23
N ALA A 275 17.76 -8.88 -9.02
CA ALA A 275 18.01 -7.75 -8.12
C ALA A 275 18.79 -6.61 -8.77
N VAL A 276 19.82 -6.90 -9.56
CA VAL A 276 20.65 -5.88 -10.22
C VAL A 276 19.84 -5.06 -11.23
N ASN A 277 19.00 -5.71 -12.03
CA ASN A 277 18.21 -5.03 -13.05
C ASN A 277 17.06 -4.24 -12.43
N VAL A 278 16.37 -4.84 -11.45
CA VAL A 278 15.30 -4.16 -10.71
C VAL A 278 15.84 -2.96 -9.93
N ARG A 279 17.02 -3.06 -9.32
CA ARG A 279 17.66 -1.93 -8.62
C ARG A 279 17.94 -0.76 -9.56
N ARG A 280 18.48 -1.02 -10.76
CA ARG A 280 18.72 0.04 -11.76
C ARG A 280 17.42 0.68 -12.25
N ALA A 281 16.35 -0.12 -12.40
CA ALA A 281 15.04 0.38 -12.78
C ALA A 281 14.47 1.31 -11.69
N LEU A 282 14.55 0.89 -10.42
CA LEU A 282 14.14 1.70 -9.27
C LEU A 282 14.96 2.99 -9.20
N ASP A 283 16.26 2.96 -9.47
CA ASP A 283 17.09 4.16 -9.53
C ASP A 283 16.54 5.21 -10.50
N SER A 284 16.17 4.78 -11.71
CA SER A 284 15.54 5.64 -12.71
C SER A 284 14.18 6.19 -12.24
N VAL A 285 13.37 5.35 -11.58
CA VAL A 285 12.07 5.76 -11.02
C VAL A 285 12.26 6.82 -9.92
N PHE A 286 13.17 6.60 -8.96
CA PHE A 286 13.45 7.55 -7.90
C PHE A 286 13.95 8.89 -8.44
N HIS A 287 14.86 8.88 -9.43
CA HIS A 287 15.32 10.09 -10.08
C HIS A 287 14.18 10.86 -10.78
N SER A 288 13.30 10.15 -11.49
CA SER A 288 12.13 10.75 -12.14
C SER A 288 11.18 11.38 -11.12
N VAL A 289 10.90 10.68 -10.02
CA VAL A 289 10.03 11.14 -8.94
C VAL A 289 10.59 12.38 -8.23
N VAL A 290 11.89 12.38 -7.89
CA VAL A 290 12.55 13.54 -7.26
C VAL A 290 12.47 14.75 -8.19
N SER A 291 12.74 14.56 -9.48
CA SER A 291 12.62 15.63 -10.48
C SER A 291 11.20 16.19 -10.58
N GLU A 292 10.18 15.31 -10.62
CA GLU A 292 8.76 15.71 -10.65
C GLU A 292 8.35 16.52 -9.42
N LEU A 293 8.75 16.08 -8.22
CA LEU A 293 8.41 16.77 -6.97
C LEU A 293 9.11 18.14 -6.86
N ASN A 294 10.37 18.24 -7.29
CA ASN A 294 11.09 19.51 -7.34
C ASN A 294 10.47 20.50 -8.34
N LEU A 295 9.96 20.01 -9.48
CA LEU A 295 9.24 20.84 -10.44
C LEU A 295 7.94 21.40 -9.87
N ASN A 296 7.17 20.58 -9.14
CA ASN A 296 5.91 21.03 -8.54
C ASN A 296 6.10 22.10 -7.46
N ASP A 297 7.21 22.11 -6.74
CA ASP A 297 7.53 23.16 -5.77
C ASP A 297 7.90 24.49 -6.48
N ASN A 298 8.57 24.44 -7.64
CA ASN A 298 8.84 25.65 -8.44
C ASN A 298 7.58 26.28 -9.03
N PHE A 299 6.50 25.52 -9.21
CA PHE A 299 5.18 26.04 -9.61
C PHE A 299 4.31 26.52 -8.44
N ASN A 300 4.71 26.25 -7.20
CA ASN A 300 4.00 26.65 -5.97
C ASN A 300 4.66 27.84 -5.24
N LEU A 301 5.60 28.54 -5.86
CA LEU A 301 6.10 29.82 -5.36
C LEU A 301 5.06 30.92 -5.67
N PRO A 302 4.40 31.53 -4.66
CA PRO A 302 3.66 32.76 -4.89
C PRO A 302 4.65 33.87 -5.27
N ALA A 303 4.28 34.65 -6.29
CA ALA A 303 4.83 35.99 -6.49
C ALA A 303 4.40 36.94 -5.35
#